data_AF-A0A951CNF6-F1
#
_entry.id   AF-A0A951CNF6-F1
#
_cell.length_a   1.000
_cell.length_b   1.000
_cell.length_c   1.000
_cell.angle_alpha   90.00
_cell.angle_beta   90.00
_cell.angle_gamma   90.00
#
_symmetry.space_group_name_H-M   'P 1'
#
loop_
_entity.id
_entity.type
_entity.pdbx_description
1 polymer ?
#
loop_
_entity_poly.entity_id
_entity_poly.type
_entity_poly.pdbx_seq_one_letter_code
_entity_poly.pdbx_strand_id
1 'polypeptide(L)'
;MGNVFLGLAIPVFAAVASAQTIERAFQFVHTETAQSMNEIATAVRTMGEITGVTVNPVQRSFTVQGTAAQIAFAGWLFAGLDLKTPVPPDSGTHEYRFQSGADNIVRVYYIDHGQSVQEFQEVATAMRTAGDIRRVYTYNAGRALIVRGTEDQLAMCDWYLNEIWAHGNLPGPHAVSAEYQMQNIAAPYPNENTVRVLYMANGASVQQFQELATAIRTVGDIRRVYTYNAPRAMLVRGTSDQVALATWLFNEMDQPVAARQSTASSGYKFPIAGDPADSVRVFYLTHSRSDSEFQDNAAAIRSQVDTRGIYACNSGRALVIRGTGEQIAQAERLMQQLDATLQAGK
;
A
#
# COMPACT_ATOMS: atom_id res chain seq x y z
N MET A 1 62.18 -47.31 29.05
CA MET A 1 61.66 -45.98 28.69
C MET A 1 60.22 -46.15 28.27
N GLY A 2 59.26 -45.93 29.17
CA GLY A 2 57.82 -46.07 28.89
C GLY A 2 57.13 -44.79 29.31
N ASN A 3 56.61 -44.04 28.34
CA ASN A 3 55.93 -42.77 28.56
C ASN A 3 54.52 -43.02 29.11
N VAL A 4 54.21 -42.44 30.26
CA VAL A 4 52.86 -42.32 30.81
C VAL A 4 52.26 -41.00 30.32
N PHE A 5 51.22 -41.06 29.50
CA PHE A 5 50.39 -39.90 29.16
C PHE A 5 49.23 -39.80 30.16
N LEU A 6 49.25 -38.78 31.02
CA LEU A 6 48.07 -38.33 31.76
C LEU A 6 47.27 -37.38 30.84
N GLY A 7 46.09 -37.80 30.41
CA GLY A 7 45.13 -36.93 29.74
C GLY A 7 44.33 -36.12 30.76
N LEU A 8 44.53 -34.80 30.79
CA LEU A 8 43.64 -33.86 31.48
C LEU A 8 42.42 -33.61 30.59
N ALA A 9 41.23 -34.01 31.04
CA ALA A 9 39.97 -33.59 30.44
C ALA A 9 39.54 -32.24 31.05
N ILE A 10 39.51 -31.19 30.22
CA ILE A 10 38.94 -29.89 30.59
C ILE A 10 37.46 -29.91 30.17
N PRO A 11 36.49 -29.81 31.11
CA PRO A 11 35.10 -29.63 30.72
C PRO A 11 34.90 -28.19 30.23
N VAL A 12 34.64 -28.04 28.94
CA VAL A 12 34.14 -26.79 28.36
C VAL A 12 32.69 -26.64 28.80
N PHE A 13 32.44 -25.80 29.80
CA PHE A 13 31.08 -25.35 30.12
C PHE A 13 30.62 -24.37 29.04
N ALA A 14 29.74 -24.82 28.16
CA ALA A 14 28.95 -23.92 27.33
C ALA A 14 27.99 -23.15 28.25
N ALA A 15 28.28 -21.87 28.49
CA ALA A 15 27.38 -20.98 29.20
C ALA A 15 26.14 -20.75 28.33
N VAL A 16 25.03 -21.40 28.67
CA VAL A 16 23.71 -21.03 28.15
C VAL A 16 23.35 -19.72 28.83
N ALA A 17 23.47 -18.60 28.11
CA ALA A 17 22.98 -17.31 28.58
C ALA A 17 21.46 -17.37 28.68
N SER A 18 20.94 -17.70 29.86
CA SER A 18 19.52 -17.53 30.17
C SER A 18 19.20 -16.04 30.08
N ALA A 19 18.45 -15.63 29.05
CA ALA A 19 17.96 -14.26 28.93
C ALA A 19 17.05 -13.98 30.14
N GLN A 20 17.58 -13.32 31.17
CA GLN A 20 16.80 -12.94 32.34
C GLN A 20 15.66 -12.02 31.92
N THR A 21 14.44 -12.40 32.31
CA THR A 21 13.26 -11.57 32.13
C THR A 21 13.21 -10.54 33.27
N ILE A 22 13.05 -9.27 32.91
CA ILE A 22 13.03 -8.13 33.83
C ILE A 22 11.67 -7.44 33.71
N GLU A 23 11.18 -6.91 34.82
CA GLU A 23 9.98 -6.08 34.88
C GLU A 23 10.33 -4.59 35.00
N ARG A 24 9.63 -3.73 34.25
CA ARG A 24 9.74 -2.27 34.36
C ARG A 24 8.38 -1.61 34.17
N ALA A 25 8.06 -0.68 35.07
CA ALA A 25 6.89 0.19 34.96
C ALA A 25 7.26 1.54 34.31
N PHE A 26 6.35 2.06 33.49
CA PHE A 26 6.42 3.37 32.83
C PHE A 26 5.18 4.18 33.22
N GLN A 27 5.38 5.47 33.50
CA GLN A 27 4.32 6.38 33.96
C GLN A 27 3.91 7.34 32.85
N PHE A 28 2.63 7.36 32.48
CA PHE A 28 2.07 8.28 31.49
C PHE A 28 1.99 9.69 32.07
N VAL A 29 2.64 10.63 31.39
CA VAL A 29 2.64 12.06 31.69
C VAL A 29 1.56 12.77 30.89
N HIS A 30 1.51 12.52 29.58
CA HIS A 30 0.69 13.30 28.64
C HIS A 30 -0.57 12.55 28.21
N THR A 31 -0.57 11.22 28.30
CA THR A 31 -1.73 10.39 27.97
C THR A 31 -2.65 10.26 29.16
N GLU A 32 -3.91 10.68 28.99
CA GLU A 32 -4.90 10.73 30.09
C GLU A 32 -5.99 9.65 29.98
N THR A 33 -6.41 9.32 28.75
CA THR A 33 -7.51 8.37 28.57
C THR A 33 -7.03 6.93 28.64
N ALA A 34 -7.83 6.07 29.28
CA ALA A 34 -7.55 4.63 29.32
C ALA A 34 -7.44 4.02 27.91
N GLN A 35 -8.23 4.54 26.95
CA GLN A 35 -8.14 4.11 25.56
C GLN A 35 -6.76 4.39 24.97
N SER A 36 -6.27 5.64 25.04
CA SER A 36 -4.97 6.00 24.48
C SER A 36 -3.81 5.25 25.17
N MET A 37 -3.90 5.01 26.48
CA MET A 37 -2.91 4.17 27.20
C MET A 37 -2.88 2.73 26.66
N ASN A 38 -4.06 2.14 26.40
CA ASN A 38 -4.16 0.82 25.81
C ASN A 38 -3.65 0.78 24.35
N GLU A 39 -3.87 1.84 23.57
CA GLU A 39 -3.32 1.96 22.22
C GLU A 39 -1.78 1.97 22.24
N ILE A 40 -1.15 2.76 23.11
CA ILE A 40 0.30 2.82 23.27
C ILE A 40 0.86 1.46 23.72
N ALA A 41 0.24 0.84 24.74
CA ALA A 41 0.66 -0.48 25.21
C ALA A 41 0.53 -1.56 24.13
N THR A 42 -0.49 -1.47 23.27
CA THR A 42 -0.68 -2.38 22.14
C THR A 42 0.37 -2.17 21.06
N ALA A 43 0.77 -0.93 20.78
CA ALA A 43 1.89 -0.63 19.90
C ALA A 43 3.19 -1.26 20.43
N VAL A 44 3.51 -1.06 21.72
CA VAL A 44 4.68 -1.66 22.39
C VAL A 44 4.67 -3.19 22.28
N ARG A 45 3.55 -3.83 22.61
CA ARG A 45 3.37 -5.28 22.52
C ARG A 45 3.61 -5.79 21.10
N THR A 46 2.96 -5.19 20.12
CA THR A 46 2.96 -5.67 18.73
C THR A 46 4.30 -5.45 18.05
N MET A 47 4.93 -4.30 18.28
CA MET A 47 6.18 -3.93 17.62
C MET A 47 7.40 -4.56 18.29
N GLY A 48 7.37 -4.74 19.60
CA GLY A 48 8.47 -5.36 20.36
C GLY A 48 8.33 -6.86 20.58
N GLU A 49 7.23 -7.46 20.10
CA GLU A 49 6.89 -8.88 20.34
C GLU A 49 6.90 -9.23 21.84
N ILE A 50 6.36 -8.32 22.65
CA ILE A 50 6.39 -8.41 24.12
C ILE A 50 5.05 -8.87 24.63
N THR A 51 4.95 -10.11 25.10
CA THR A 51 3.69 -10.67 25.62
C THR A 51 3.31 -10.09 26.99
N GLY A 52 4.29 -9.81 27.85
CA GLY A 52 4.09 -9.30 29.20
C GLY A 52 3.90 -7.78 29.25
N VAL A 53 2.80 -7.25 28.71
CA VAL A 53 2.48 -5.81 28.78
C VAL A 53 1.11 -5.62 29.44
N THR A 54 1.07 -4.92 30.57
CA THR A 54 -0.16 -4.68 31.37
C THR A 54 -0.35 -3.19 31.64
N VAL A 55 -1.55 -2.67 31.40
CA VAL A 55 -1.90 -1.26 31.64
C VAL A 55 -2.66 -1.12 32.95
N ASN A 56 -2.31 -0.12 33.75
CA ASN A 56 -3.08 0.33 34.91
C ASN A 56 -3.57 1.76 34.67
N PRO A 57 -4.82 1.95 34.19
CA PRO A 57 -5.36 3.27 33.90
C PRO A 57 -5.50 4.15 35.14
N VAL A 58 -5.78 3.56 36.31
CA VAL A 58 -5.96 4.29 37.57
C VAL A 58 -4.65 4.93 38.02
N GLN A 59 -3.55 4.18 37.90
CA GLN A 59 -2.21 4.67 38.23
C GLN A 59 -1.54 5.40 37.05
N ARG A 60 -2.22 5.52 35.90
CA ARG A 60 -1.66 6.07 34.66
C ARG A 60 -0.29 5.48 34.35
N SER A 61 -0.18 4.15 34.39
CA SER A 61 1.06 3.45 34.09
C SER A 61 0.83 2.23 33.23
N PHE A 62 1.92 1.72 32.66
CA PHE A 62 1.95 0.34 32.15
C PHE A 62 3.25 -0.35 32.54
N THR A 63 3.16 -1.65 32.75
CA THR A 63 4.28 -2.49 33.16
C THR A 63 4.64 -3.43 32.02
N VAL A 64 5.94 -3.59 31.80
CA VAL A 64 6.53 -4.44 30.77
C VAL A 64 7.41 -5.48 31.43
N GLN A 65 7.18 -6.74 31.10
CA GLN A 65 7.99 -7.87 31.47
C GLN A 65 8.62 -8.46 30.19
N GLY A 66 9.95 -8.46 30.12
CA GLY A 66 10.67 -8.90 28.91
C GLY A 66 12.19 -8.90 29.08
N THR A 67 12.90 -9.14 27.99
CA THR A 67 14.38 -9.04 27.96
C THR A 67 14.83 -7.59 28.10
N ALA A 68 16.10 -7.36 28.45
CA ALA A 68 16.66 -6.01 28.52
C ALA A 68 16.48 -5.21 27.21
N ALA A 69 16.60 -5.87 26.05
CA ALA A 69 16.36 -5.24 24.74
C ALA A 69 14.89 -4.85 24.54
N GLN A 70 13.94 -5.71 24.94
CA GLN A 70 12.51 -5.41 24.90
C GLN A 70 12.13 -4.26 25.83
N ILE A 71 12.72 -4.20 27.03
CA ILE A 71 12.51 -3.10 27.98
C ILE A 71 13.07 -1.78 27.44
N ALA A 72 14.25 -1.82 26.81
CA ALA A 72 14.85 -0.64 26.17
C ALA A 72 13.99 -0.13 25.01
N PHE A 73 13.52 -1.04 24.13
CA PHE A 73 12.58 -0.72 23.06
C PHE A 73 11.28 -0.14 23.60
N ALA A 74 10.67 -0.76 24.61
CA ALA A 74 9.43 -0.29 25.21
C ALA A 74 9.56 1.13 25.77
N GLY A 75 10.68 1.42 26.45
CA GLY A 75 10.97 2.76 26.96
C GLY A 75 11.15 3.80 25.85
N TRP A 76 11.86 3.44 24.77
CA TRP A 76 12.00 4.31 23.60
C TRP A 76 10.65 4.59 22.94
N LEU A 77 9.86 3.56 22.63
CA LEU A 77 8.59 3.75 21.92
C LEU A 77 7.58 4.48 22.81
N PHE A 78 7.55 4.18 24.10
CA PHE A 78 6.73 4.89 25.06
C PHE A 78 7.05 6.39 25.08
N ALA A 79 8.33 6.77 25.18
CA ALA A 79 8.74 8.17 25.17
C ALA A 79 8.36 8.89 23.86
N GLY A 80 8.35 8.18 22.73
CA GLY A 80 7.89 8.72 21.45
C GLY A 80 6.37 8.82 21.31
N LEU A 81 5.58 8.09 22.10
CA LEU A 81 4.11 8.09 21.96
C LEU A 81 3.38 8.83 23.08
N ASP A 82 3.94 8.87 24.29
CA ASP A 82 3.40 9.66 25.41
C ASP A 82 3.82 11.12 25.27
N LEU A 83 3.34 11.77 24.21
CA LEU A 83 3.61 13.17 23.89
C LEU A 83 2.34 14.01 24.10
N LYS A 84 2.53 15.31 24.30
CA LYS A 84 1.41 16.26 24.33
C LYS A 84 0.77 16.34 22.94
N THR A 85 -0.53 16.09 22.86
CA THR A 85 -1.31 16.16 21.62
C THR A 85 -1.93 17.55 21.40
N PRO A 86 -2.08 18.04 20.15
CA PRO A 86 -1.65 17.40 18.90
C PRO A 86 -0.12 17.38 18.80
N VAL A 87 0.42 16.29 18.23
CA VAL A 87 1.87 16.19 17.95
C VAL A 87 2.09 16.76 16.56
N PRO A 88 2.85 17.85 16.40
CA PRO A 88 3.12 18.40 15.08
C PRO A 88 3.80 17.36 14.17
N PRO A 89 3.55 17.40 12.85
CA PRO A 89 4.37 16.65 11.91
C PRO A 89 5.84 17.02 12.10
N ASP A 90 6.68 16.00 12.12
CA ASP A 90 8.12 16.16 12.25
C ASP A 90 8.81 15.42 11.11
N SER A 91 9.80 16.07 10.49
CA SER A 91 10.66 15.48 9.47
C SER A 91 11.81 14.66 10.07
N GLY A 92 11.99 14.72 11.39
CA GLY A 92 12.94 13.89 12.13
C GLY A 92 12.69 12.39 11.91
N THR A 93 13.77 11.64 11.71
CA THR A 93 13.71 10.18 11.68
C THR A 93 13.68 9.64 13.11
N HIS A 94 12.52 9.13 13.54
CA HIS A 94 12.33 8.54 14.87
C HIS A 94 12.44 7.03 14.81
N GLU A 95 13.62 6.50 15.07
CA GLU A 95 13.92 5.10 14.82
C GLU A 95 14.58 4.36 15.98
N TYR A 96 14.22 3.07 16.11
CA TYR A 96 14.90 2.10 16.95
C TYR A 96 15.33 0.89 16.11
N ARG A 97 16.60 0.48 16.25
CA ARG A 97 17.15 -0.71 15.61
C ARG A 97 17.41 -1.82 16.62
N PHE A 98 16.75 -2.95 16.43
CA PHE A 98 17.11 -4.20 17.09
C PHE A 98 18.42 -4.75 16.51
N GLN A 99 19.21 -5.42 17.35
CA GLN A 99 20.50 -6.01 16.97
C GLN A 99 20.36 -7.24 16.07
N SER A 100 19.15 -7.80 15.94
CA SER A 100 18.89 -9.03 15.19
C SER A 100 17.49 -9.02 14.60
N GLY A 101 17.25 -9.88 13.60
CA GLY A 101 16.01 -9.93 12.83
C GLY A 101 16.16 -9.24 11.47
N ALA A 102 15.41 -9.70 10.47
CA ALA A 102 15.39 -9.06 9.16
C ALA A 102 14.54 -7.77 9.16
N ASP A 103 13.49 -7.75 9.97
CA ASP A 103 12.60 -6.61 10.21
C ASP A 103 12.95 -5.89 11.53
N ASN A 104 14.24 -5.56 11.67
CA ASN A 104 14.81 -5.08 12.91
C ASN A 104 14.68 -3.57 13.15
N ILE A 105 13.97 -2.85 12.28
CA ILE A 105 13.84 -1.40 12.40
C ILE A 105 12.39 -1.04 12.73
N VAL A 106 12.20 -0.25 13.78
CA VAL A 106 10.92 0.37 14.11
C VAL A 106 11.04 1.87 13.91
N ARG A 107 10.13 2.45 13.13
CA ARG A 107 10.07 3.89 12.90
C ARG A 107 8.70 4.45 13.27
N VAL A 108 8.68 5.64 13.86
CA VAL A 108 7.48 6.41 14.18
C VAL A 108 7.36 7.58 13.23
N TYR A 109 6.23 7.69 12.55
CA TYR A 109 5.90 8.81 11.66
C TYR A 109 4.77 9.63 12.29
N TYR A 110 5.03 10.89 12.61
CA TYR A 110 3.98 11.82 13.06
C TYR A 110 3.35 12.49 11.85
N ILE A 111 2.12 12.11 11.54
CA ILE A 111 1.41 12.53 10.33
C ILE A 111 0.14 13.28 10.71
N ASP A 112 0.30 14.55 11.07
CA ASP A 112 -0.81 15.47 11.37
C ASP A 112 -0.85 16.65 10.38
N HIS A 113 -1.12 16.34 9.10
CA HIS A 113 -1.26 17.33 8.03
C HIS A 113 -2.71 17.87 7.89
N GLY A 114 -3.49 17.88 8.98
CA GLY A 114 -4.88 18.35 8.96
C GLY A 114 -5.90 17.31 8.46
N GLN A 115 -5.48 16.06 8.35
CA GLN A 115 -6.29 14.95 7.84
C GLN A 115 -7.26 14.36 8.89
N SER A 116 -8.40 13.89 8.41
CA SER A 116 -9.36 13.09 9.16
C SER A 116 -8.76 11.76 9.64
N VAL A 117 -9.44 11.10 10.58
CA VAL A 117 -9.03 9.76 11.04
C VAL A 117 -9.06 8.76 9.88
N GLN A 118 -10.03 8.87 8.97
CA GLN A 118 -10.13 7.99 7.82
C GLN A 118 -8.92 8.13 6.89
N GLU A 119 -8.56 9.35 6.51
CA GLU A 119 -7.42 9.63 5.62
C GLU A 119 -6.10 9.12 6.23
N PHE A 120 -5.91 9.32 7.54
CA PHE A 120 -4.79 8.76 8.28
C PHE A 120 -4.71 7.22 8.20
N GLN A 121 -5.87 6.53 8.28
CA GLN A 121 -5.94 5.06 8.15
C GLN A 121 -5.73 4.58 6.71
N GLU A 122 -6.16 5.35 5.71
CA GLU A 122 -5.89 5.07 4.29
C GLU A 122 -4.39 5.10 4.00
N VAL A 123 -3.66 6.10 4.51
CA VAL A 123 -2.19 6.18 4.40
C VAL A 123 -1.51 4.96 5.03
N ALA A 124 -1.91 4.59 6.26
CA ALA A 124 -1.37 3.42 6.94
C ALA A 124 -1.60 2.11 6.16
N THR A 125 -2.77 1.98 5.52
CA THR A 125 -3.14 0.79 4.74
C THR A 125 -2.38 0.71 3.43
N ALA A 126 -2.16 1.85 2.77
CA ALA A 126 -1.34 1.95 1.56
C ALA A 126 0.11 1.51 1.85
N MET A 127 0.73 2.04 2.91
CA MET A 127 2.09 1.67 3.33
C MET A 127 2.20 0.19 3.67
N ARG A 128 1.25 -0.33 4.47
CA ARG A 128 1.18 -1.75 4.85
C ARG A 128 1.22 -2.63 3.61
N THR A 129 0.38 -2.34 2.62
CA THR A 129 0.20 -3.31 1.54
C THR A 129 1.18 -3.12 0.39
N ALA A 130 1.49 -1.88 0.03
CA ALA A 130 2.51 -1.61 -0.98
C ALA A 130 3.89 -2.06 -0.48
N GLY A 131 4.22 -1.89 0.80
CA GLY A 131 5.50 -2.34 1.34
C GLY A 131 5.55 -3.82 1.75
N ASP A 132 4.42 -4.53 1.74
CA ASP A 132 4.30 -5.87 2.34
C ASP A 132 4.77 -5.90 3.82
N ILE A 133 4.39 -4.84 4.54
CA ILE A 133 4.85 -4.61 5.92
C ILE A 133 3.82 -5.16 6.87
N ARG A 134 4.11 -6.29 7.51
CA ARG A 134 3.15 -6.94 8.42
C ARG A 134 2.82 -6.08 9.65
N ARG A 135 3.80 -5.33 10.16
CA ARG A 135 3.68 -4.57 11.41
C ARG A 135 3.60 -3.08 11.13
N VAL A 136 2.38 -2.64 10.90
CA VAL A 136 2.01 -1.23 10.85
C VAL A 136 0.93 -1.03 11.92
N TYR A 137 1.05 0.00 12.76
CA TYR A 137 0.10 0.30 13.82
C TYR A 137 -0.18 1.79 13.86
N THR A 138 -1.44 2.15 14.05
CA THR A 138 -1.90 3.54 14.08
C THR A 138 -2.27 3.94 15.50
N TYR A 139 -1.62 4.96 16.02
CA TYR A 139 -2.02 5.65 17.25
C TYR A 139 -2.78 6.92 16.89
N ASN A 140 -4.11 6.91 17.07
CA ASN A 140 -4.99 7.92 16.49
C ASN A 140 -4.88 9.27 17.21
N ALA A 141 -4.81 9.26 18.55
CA ALA A 141 -4.80 10.49 19.35
C ALA A 141 -3.56 11.36 19.08
N GLY A 142 -2.39 10.73 18.91
CA GLY A 142 -1.14 11.41 18.56
C GLY A 142 -0.83 11.46 17.07
N ARG A 143 -1.75 11.00 16.19
CA ARG A 143 -1.54 10.90 14.73
C ARG A 143 -0.20 10.24 14.35
N ALA A 144 0.18 9.21 15.12
CA ALA A 144 1.45 8.53 14.94
C ALA A 144 1.25 7.18 14.24
N LEU A 145 2.00 6.94 13.18
CA LEU A 145 2.10 5.65 12.50
C LEU A 145 3.40 4.96 12.94
N ILE A 146 3.28 3.79 13.54
CA ILE A 146 4.40 2.99 13.99
C ILE A 146 4.59 1.83 13.02
N VAL A 147 5.77 1.74 12.41
CA VAL A 147 6.08 0.78 11.34
C VAL A 147 7.30 -0.03 11.75
N ARG A 148 7.20 -1.36 11.73
CA ARG A 148 8.35 -2.26 11.89
C ARG A 148 8.59 -3.03 10.60
N GLY A 149 9.79 -2.91 10.06
CA GLY A 149 10.15 -3.49 8.76
C GLY A 149 11.65 -3.53 8.50
N THR A 150 11.99 -3.87 7.26
CA THR A 150 13.37 -3.79 6.75
C THR A 150 13.73 -2.34 6.40
N GLU A 151 15.01 -2.08 6.18
CA GLU A 151 15.49 -0.77 5.73
C GLU A 151 14.84 -0.34 4.40
N ASP A 152 14.72 -1.26 3.43
CA ASP A 152 14.10 -1.00 2.13
C ASP A 152 12.59 -0.72 2.24
N GLN A 153 11.89 -1.42 3.14
CA GLN A 153 10.48 -1.16 3.44
C GLN A 153 10.27 0.23 4.03
N LEU A 154 11.12 0.64 4.97
CA LEU A 154 11.02 1.96 5.61
C LEU A 154 11.49 3.09 4.69
N ALA A 155 12.47 2.85 3.82
CA ALA A 155 12.86 3.81 2.79
C ALA A 155 11.73 4.03 1.77
N MET A 156 10.99 2.98 1.37
CA MET A 156 9.78 3.13 0.57
C MET A 156 8.71 3.94 1.30
N CYS A 157 8.53 3.70 2.60
CA CYS A 157 7.61 4.47 3.44
C CYS A 157 7.95 5.96 3.46
N ASP A 158 9.22 6.30 3.65
CA ASP A 158 9.69 7.70 3.62
C ASP A 158 9.43 8.34 2.25
N TRP A 159 9.78 7.62 1.18
CA TRP A 159 9.53 8.08 -0.18
C TRP A 159 8.03 8.33 -0.41
N TYR A 160 7.18 7.37 -0.05
CA TYR A 160 5.73 7.48 -0.24
C TYR A 160 5.16 8.68 0.51
N LEU A 161 5.53 8.86 1.79
CA LEU A 161 5.07 10.00 2.59
C LEU A 161 5.56 11.33 2.00
N ASN A 162 6.81 11.40 1.54
CA ASN A 162 7.35 12.60 0.89
C ASN A 162 6.59 12.92 -0.41
N GLU A 163 6.28 11.93 -1.24
CA GLU A 163 5.50 12.12 -2.47
C GLU A 163 4.09 12.65 -2.16
N ILE A 164 3.35 11.99 -1.27
CA ILE A 164 1.97 12.41 -0.96
C ILE A 164 1.91 13.78 -0.31
N TRP A 165 2.93 14.21 0.45
CA TRP A 165 2.95 15.53 1.09
C TRP A 165 3.54 16.63 0.20
N ALA A 166 4.46 16.31 -0.71
CA ALA A 166 4.88 17.23 -1.76
C ALA A 166 3.74 17.55 -2.73
N HIS A 167 2.88 16.57 -3.02
CA HIS A 167 1.80 16.69 -3.99
C HIS A 167 0.41 16.90 -3.38
N GLY A 168 0.24 16.72 -2.07
CA GLY A 168 -1.06 16.72 -1.37
C GLY A 168 -1.84 18.03 -1.39
N ASN A 169 -1.26 19.12 -1.91
CA ASN A 169 -1.87 20.45 -2.00
C ASN A 169 -1.77 21.09 -3.39
N LEU A 170 -1.33 20.36 -4.42
CA LEU A 170 -1.19 20.94 -5.75
C LEU A 170 -2.43 20.64 -6.61
N PRO A 171 -3.24 21.64 -6.99
CA PRO A 171 -4.15 21.50 -8.11
C PRO A 171 -3.30 21.51 -9.39
N GLY A 172 -2.83 20.35 -9.82
CA GLY A 172 -1.93 20.23 -10.97
C GLY A 172 -2.21 18.96 -11.79
N PRO A 173 -2.16 19.04 -13.13
CA PRO A 173 -2.63 17.99 -14.03
C PRO A 173 -1.70 16.77 -13.98
N HIS A 174 -2.26 15.57 -14.15
CA HIS A 174 -1.54 14.31 -14.39
C HIS A 174 -0.16 14.23 -13.72
N ALA A 175 -0.09 14.35 -12.40
CA ALA A 175 1.17 14.09 -11.72
C ALA A 175 1.33 12.57 -11.64
N VAL A 176 2.29 12.06 -12.40
CA VAL A 176 2.87 10.75 -12.16
C VAL A 176 4.10 11.00 -11.32
N SER A 177 4.17 10.42 -10.12
CA SER A 177 5.37 10.56 -9.27
C SER A 177 6.60 9.98 -9.96
N ALA A 178 7.77 10.31 -9.44
CA ALA A 178 8.96 9.53 -9.70
C ALA A 178 8.72 8.04 -9.37
N GLU A 179 9.42 7.13 -10.03
CA GLU A 179 9.41 5.72 -9.63
C GLU A 179 10.32 5.54 -8.42
N TYR A 180 9.85 4.75 -7.46
CA TYR A 180 10.69 4.20 -6.41
C TYR A 180 10.96 2.73 -6.69
N GLN A 181 12.24 2.36 -6.69
CA GLN A 181 12.68 0.99 -6.89
C GLN A 181 13.09 0.40 -5.54
N MET A 182 12.26 -0.51 -5.04
CA MET A 182 12.59 -1.33 -3.88
C MET A 182 13.75 -2.27 -4.25
N GLN A 183 14.76 -2.34 -3.41
CA GLN A 183 15.99 -3.09 -3.68
C GLN A 183 15.89 -4.56 -3.23
N ASN A 184 15.16 -4.81 -2.14
CA ASN A 184 15.23 -6.08 -1.41
C ASN A 184 13.82 -6.63 -1.17
N ILE A 185 13.24 -7.24 -2.21
CA ILE A 185 11.93 -7.87 -2.12
C ILE A 185 12.06 -9.39 -2.01
N ALA A 186 11.44 -9.93 -0.97
CA ALA A 186 11.37 -11.36 -0.75
C ALA A 186 10.44 -12.06 -1.77
N ALA A 187 10.69 -13.36 -1.98
CA ALA A 187 9.80 -14.26 -2.68
C ALA A 187 8.35 -14.19 -2.11
N PRO A 188 7.30 -14.45 -2.92
CA PRO A 188 7.36 -15.05 -4.26
C PRO A 188 7.59 -14.09 -5.43
N TYR A 189 7.63 -12.77 -5.21
CA TYR A 189 7.53 -11.78 -6.30
C TYR A 189 8.68 -10.77 -6.28
N PRO A 190 9.93 -11.21 -6.44
CA PRO A 190 11.11 -10.34 -6.33
C PRO A 190 11.14 -9.22 -7.37
N ASN A 191 10.51 -9.44 -8.53
CA ASN A 191 10.46 -8.47 -9.62
C ASN A 191 9.33 -7.44 -9.46
N GLU A 192 8.44 -7.59 -8.49
CA GLU A 192 7.41 -6.58 -8.21
C GLU A 192 7.99 -5.48 -7.32
N ASN A 193 8.99 -4.76 -7.84
CA ASN A 193 9.82 -3.84 -7.09
C ASN A 193 9.69 -2.37 -7.48
N THR A 194 8.90 -2.07 -8.50
CA THR A 194 8.62 -0.70 -8.91
C THR A 194 7.38 -0.19 -8.19
N VAL A 195 7.48 0.98 -7.57
CA VAL A 195 6.41 1.67 -6.86
C VAL A 195 6.21 3.07 -7.47
N ARG A 196 4.96 3.49 -7.60
CA ARG A 196 4.58 4.80 -8.15
C ARG A 196 3.27 5.30 -7.55
N VAL A 197 3.14 6.61 -7.39
CA VAL A 197 1.88 7.29 -7.04
C VAL A 197 1.32 8.00 -8.28
N LEU A 198 0.03 7.83 -8.53
CA LEU A 198 -0.70 8.42 -9.65
C LEU A 198 -1.77 9.36 -9.10
N TYR A 199 -1.79 10.63 -9.52
CA TYR A 199 -2.75 11.64 -9.04
C TYR A 199 -3.80 11.97 -10.10
N MET A 200 -5.07 11.83 -9.75
CA MET A 200 -6.18 11.96 -10.70
C MET A 200 -6.61 13.43 -10.83
N ALA A 201 -6.58 13.96 -12.05
CA ALA A 201 -6.87 15.37 -12.32
C ALA A 201 -8.33 15.60 -12.77
N ASN A 202 -8.88 14.73 -13.62
CA ASN A 202 -10.16 14.97 -14.31
C ASN A 202 -11.29 14.05 -13.84
N GLY A 203 -11.01 13.05 -13.00
CA GLY A 203 -12.05 12.19 -12.45
C GLY A 203 -13.08 12.97 -11.63
N ALA A 204 -14.36 12.82 -11.96
CA ALA A 204 -15.41 13.63 -11.38
C ALA A 204 -15.85 13.13 -9.99
N SER A 205 -15.66 11.84 -9.68
CA SER A 205 -16.16 11.20 -8.46
C SER A 205 -15.19 10.17 -7.84
N VAL A 206 -15.36 9.91 -6.54
CA VAL A 206 -14.64 8.82 -5.84
C VAL A 206 -14.95 7.46 -6.46
N GLN A 207 -16.19 7.25 -6.93
CA GLN A 207 -16.56 6.01 -7.62
C GLN A 207 -15.73 5.78 -8.87
N GLN A 208 -15.55 6.80 -9.72
CA GLN A 208 -14.74 6.69 -10.93
C GLN A 208 -13.28 6.35 -10.60
N PHE A 209 -12.74 6.96 -9.55
CA PHE A 209 -11.39 6.68 -9.07
C PHE A 209 -11.23 5.23 -8.60
N GLN A 210 -12.20 4.70 -7.86
CA GLN A 210 -12.21 3.31 -7.39
C GLN A 210 -12.38 2.29 -8.53
N GLU A 211 -13.22 2.61 -9.52
CA GLU A 211 -13.39 1.79 -10.72
C GLU A 211 -12.07 1.72 -11.52
N LEU A 212 -11.36 2.84 -11.69
CA LEU A 212 -10.02 2.86 -12.32
C LEU A 212 -9.01 2.01 -11.53
N ALA A 213 -8.97 2.15 -10.20
CA ALA A 213 -8.07 1.32 -9.37
C ALA A 213 -8.33 -0.18 -9.56
N THR A 214 -9.60 -0.56 -9.66
CA THR A 214 -10.02 -1.94 -9.86
C THR A 214 -9.70 -2.43 -11.28
N ALA A 215 -9.88 -1.57 -12.30
CA ALA A 215 -9.48 -1.86 -13.67
C ALA A 215 -7.97 -2.11 -13.77
N ILE A 216 -7.14 -1.24 -13.19
CA ILE A 216 -5.68 -1.41 -13.16
C ILE A 216 -5.30 -2.74 -12.50
N ARG A 217 -5.87 -3.04 -11.33
CA ARG A 217 -5.63 -4.31 -10.62
C ARG A 217 -5.99 -5.52 -11.49
N THR A 218 -7.18 -5.51 -12.07
CA THR A 218 -7.73 -6.67 -12.79
C THR A 218 -7.02 -6.90 -14.12
N VAL A 219 -6.87 -5.82 -14.89
CA VAL A 219 -6.33 -5.89 -16.25
C VAL A 219 -4.82 -6.02 -16.24
N GLY A 220 -4.11 -5.31 -15.34
CA GLY A 220 -2.67 -5.40 -15.23
C GLY A 220 -2.14 -6.55 -14.36
N ASP A 221 -3.03 -7.34 -13.76
CA ASP A 221 -2.68 -8.37 -12.75
C ASP A 221 -1.82 -7.79 -11.61
N ILE A 222 -2.16 -6.56 -11.19
CA ILE A 222 -1.39 -5.82 -10.19
C ILE A 222 -2.05 -5.95 -8.85
N ARG A 223 -1.43 -6.75 -7.97
CA ARG A 223 -2.01 -7.09 -6.68
C ARG A 223 -1.98 -5.91 -5.70
N ARG A 224 -1.00 -5.01 -5.84
CA ARG A 224 -0.75 -3.90 -4.92
C ARG A 224 -1.16 -2.55 -5.54
N VAL A 225 -2.47 -2.29 -5.54
CA VAL A 225 -3.07 -1.01 -5.98
C VAL A 225 -3.90 -0.43 -4.85
N TYR A 226 -3.53 0.72 -4.31
CA TYR A 226 -4.19 1.33 -3.15
C TYR A 226 -4.60 2.75 -3.44
N THR A 227 -5.80 3.11 -3.01
CA THR A 227 -6.39 4.43 -3.20
C THR A 227 -6.33 5.22 -1.90
N TYR A 228 -5.78 6.42 -1.98
CA TYR A 228 -5.96 7.47 -0.98
C TYR A 228 -6.96 8.48 -1.56
N ASN A 229 -8.19 8.46 -1.04
CA ASN A 229 -9.35 9.00 -1.73
C ASN A 229 -9.39 10.52 -1.79
N ALA A 230 -9.05 11.19 -0.68
CA ALA A 230 -9.16 12.64 -0.58
C ALA A 230 -8.30 13.39 -1.60
N PRO A 231 -6.98 13.11 -1.74
CA PRO A 231 -6.17 13.68 -2.81
C PRO A 231 -6.30 12.93 -4.14
N ARG A 232 -7.17 11.90 -4.21
CA ARG A 232 -7.32 11.00 -5.36
C ARG A 232 -5.98 10.45 -5.86
N ALA A 233 -5.16 10.02 -4.92
CA ALA A 233 -3.83 9.49 -5.15
C ALA A 233 -3.87 7.95 -5.13
N MET A 234 -3.28 7.31 -6.12
CA MET A 234 -3.23 5.86 -6.25
C MET A 234 -1.80 5.36 -6.15
N LEU A 235 -1.50 4.58 -5.13
CA LEU A 235 -0.22 3.90 -4.96
C LEU A 235 -0.27 2.55 -5.69
N VAL A 236 0.64 2.35 -6.63
CA VAL A 236 0.76 1.13 -7.42
C VAL A 236 2.14 0.53 -7.20
N ARG A 237 2.19 -0.79 -6.96
CA ARG A 237 3.43 -1.57 -6.95
C ARG A 237 3.30 -2.83 -7.80
N GLY A 238 4.28 -3.05 -8.65
CA GLY A 238 4.35 -4.22 -9.54
C GLY A 238 5.71 -4.31 -10.22
N THR A 239 5.79 -5.13 -11.27
CA THR A 239 6.95 -5.09 -12.19
C THR A 239 7.01 -3.77 -12.94
N SER A 240 8.15 -3.44 -13.53
CA SER A 240 8.29 -2.22 -14.36
C SER A 240 7.24 -2.17 -15.48
N ASP A 241 7.01 -3.29 -16.18
CA ASP A 241 5.98 -3.39 -17.23
C ASP A 241 4.56 -3.17 -16.67
N GLN A 242 4.25 -3.77 -15.52
CA GLN A 242 2.96 -3.58 -14.85
C GLN A 242 2.72 -2.12 -14.45
N VAL A 243 3.73 -1.45 -13.87
CA VAL A 243 3.62 -0.05 -13.47
C VAL A 243 3.52 0.86 -14.70
N ALA A 244 4.20 0.53 -15.80
CA ALA A 244 4.08 1.23 -17.07
C ALA A 244 2.66 1.10 -17.64
N LEU A 245 2.08 -0.10 -17.65
CA LEU A 245 0.68 -0.32 -18.04
C LEU A 245 -0.29 0.45 -17.15
N ALA A 246 -0.11 0.40 -15.83
CA ALA A 246 -0.95 1.12 -14.88
C ALA A 246 -0.94 2.62 -15.15
N THR A 247 0.25 3.18 -15.41
CA THR A 247 0.44 4.60 -15.74
C THR A 247 -0.27 4.95 -17.05
N TRP A 248 -0.13 4.12 -18.09
CA TRP A 248 -0.82 4.33 -19.35
C TRP A 248 -2.34 4.29 -19.18
N LEU A 249 -2.87 3.25 -18.52
CA LEU A 249 -4.30 3.07 -18.33
C LEU A 249 -4.90 4.20 -17.48
N PHE A 250 -4.15 4.66 -16.47
CA PHE A 250 -4.52 5.82 -15.67
C PHE A 250 -4.67 7.08 -16.53
N ASN A 251 -3.66 7.39 -17.34
CA ASN A 251 -3.69 8.57 -18.21
C ASN A 251 -4.81 8.50 -19.26
N GLU A 252 -5.08 7.31 -19.81
CA GLU A 252 -6.15 7.10 -20.78
C GLU A 252 -7.53 7.32 -20.16
N MET A 253 -7.76 6.83 -18.93
CA MET A 253 -9.06 6.93 -18.27
C MET A 253 -9.28 8.23 -17.48
N ASP A 254 -8.22 8.95 -17.15
CA ASP A 254 -8.25 10.28 -16.54
C ASP A 254 -8.37 11.40 -17.59
N GLN A 255 -8.81 11.10 -18.82
CA GLN A 255 -9.17 12.13 -19.79
C GLN A 255 -10.53 12.77 -19.45
N PRO A 256 -10.73 14.09 -19.69
CA PRO A 256 -12.02 14.75 -19.51
C PRO A 256 -13.14 14.03 -20.27
N VAL A 257 -14.32 13.90 -19.65
CA VAL A 257 -15.46 13.17 -20.27
C VAL A 257 -15.84 13.76 -21.64
N ALA A 258 -15.81 15.08 -21.78
CA ALA A 258 -16.13 15.77 -23.03
C ALA A 258 -15.11 15.50 -24.16
N ALA A 259 -13.89 15.06 -23.83
CA ALA A 259 -12.86 14.72 -24.82
C ALA A 259 -12.97 13.25 -25.29
N ARG A 260 -13.84 12.44 -24.66
CA ARG A 260 -14.00 11.03 -25.02
C ARG A 260 -14.86 10.88 -26.26
N GLN A 261 -14.43 10.01 -27.15
CA GLN A 261 -15.17 9.63 -28.35
C GLN A 261 -15.63 8.17 -28.19
N SER A 262 -16.70 7.76 -28.87
CA SER A 262 -17.12 6.34 -29.00
C SER A 262 -16.14 5.53 -29.86
N THR A 263 -14.84 5.70 -29.65
CA THR A 263 -13.77 5.02 -30.37
C THR A 263 -12.83 4.36 -29.37
N ALA A 264 -12.14 3.32 -29.82
CA ALA A 264 -11.13 2.65 -29.02
C ALA A 264 -9.91 3.57 -28.81
N SER A 265 -9.30 3.50 -27.63
CA SER A 265 -8.02 4.13 -27.38
C SER A 265 -6.94 3.59 -28.33
N SER A 266 -5.84 4.33 -28.47
CA SER A 266 -4.61 3.75 -29.02
C SER A 266 -4.22 2.53 -28.17
N GLY A 267 -3.94 1.39 -28.81
CA GLY A 267 -3.65 0.18 -28.06
C GLY A 267 -2.31 0.25 -27.36
N TYR A 268 -2.28 -0.13 -26.09
CA TYR A 268 -1.04 -0.31 -25.34
C TYR A 268 -0.56 -1.73 -25.51
N LYS A 269 0.64 -1.91 -26.09
CA LYS A 269 1.29 -3.22 -26.13
C LYS A 269 1.78 -3.52 -24.72
N PHE A 270 1.22 -4.56 -24.11
CA PHE A 270 1.61 -4.96 -22.77
C PHE A 270 2.48 -6.21 -22.87
N PRO A 271 3.82 -6.06 -22.87
CA PRO A 271 4.69 -7.21 -22.83
C PRO A 271 4.52 -7.88 -21.47
N ILE A 272 3.80 -9.00 -21.41
CA ILE A 272 4.05 -9.96 -20.35
C ILE A 272 5.32 -10.69 -20.75
N ALA A 273 6.18 -11.01 -19.78
CA ALA A 273 7.26 -11.97 -19.97
C ALA A 273 6.74 -13.26 -20.65
N GLY A 274 6.92 -13.36 -21.98
CA GLY A 274 6.55 -14.52 -22.79
C GLY A 274 5.44 -14.34 -23.82
N ASP A 275 4.64 -13.26 -23.80
CA ASP A 275 3.56 -13.06 -24.79
C ASP A 275 3.61 -11.65 -25.43
N PRO A 276 4.20 -11.50 -26.63
CA PRO A 276 4.28 -10.23 -27.34
C PRO A 276 2.97 -9.83 -28.05
N ALA A 277 1.94 -10.69 -28.05
CA ALA A 277 0.67 -10.45 -28.71
C ALA A 277 -0.39 -9.80 -27.81
N ASP A 278 -0.14 -9.71 -26.51
CA ASP A 278 -1.09 -9.16 -25.54
C ASP A 278 -1.10 -7.62 -25.58
N SER A 279 -2.29 -7.05 -25.66
CA SER A 279 -2.49 -5.60 -25.72
C SER A 279 -3.70 -5.19 -24.90
N VAL A 280 -3.62 -3.98 -24.35
CA VAL A 280 -4.68 -3.37 -23.57
C VAL A 280 -5.29 -2.22 -24.34
N ARG A 281 -6.63 -2.17 -24.39
CA ARG A 281 -7.40 -1.09 -24.98
C ARG A 281 -8.52 -0.65 -24.06
N VAL A 282 -8.85 0.64 -24.13
CA VAL A 282 -10.02 1.22 -23.48
C VAL A 282 -11.04 1.54 -24.57
N PHE A 283 -12.27 1.10 -24.39
CA PHE A 283 -13.38 1.37 -25.29
C PHE A 283 -14.44 2.18 -24.57
N TYR A 284 -14.93 3.26 -25.17
CA TYR A 284 -15.98 4.08 -24.58
C TYR A 284 -17.33 3.83 -25.27
N LEU A 285 -18.36 3.46 -24.51
CA LEU A 285 -19.76 3.32 -24.97
C LEU A 285 -20.55 4.58 -24.62
N THR A 286 -20.24 5.70 -25.27
CA THR A 286 -20.82 7.01 -24.88
C THR A 286 -22.31 7.15 -25.20
N HIS A 287 -22.88 6.29 -26.05
CA HIS A 287 -24.32 6.31 -26.37
C HIS A 287 -25.19 5.51 -25.38
N SER A 288 -24.58 4.80 -24.42
CA SER A 288 -25.31 4.08 -23.37
C SER A 288 -25.88 5.05 -22.34
N ARG A 289 -27.22 5.10 -22.22
CA ARG A 289 -27.97 6.08 -21.43
C ARG A 289 -28.16 5.67 -19.98
N SER A 290 -27.92 4.41 -19.64
CA SER A 290 -28.05 3.88 -18.27
C SER A 290 -26.93 2.92 -17.90
N ASP A 291 -26.77 2.69 -16.59
CA ASP A 291 -25.82 1.69 -16.06
C ASP A 291 -26.22 0.27 -16.47
N SER A 292 -27.52 -0.02 -16.49
CA SER A 292 -28.04 -1.34 -16.90
C SER A 292 -27.70 -1.63 -18.36
N GLU A 293 -28.01 -0.69 -19.26
CA GLU A 293 -27.71 -0.83 -20.69
C GLU A 293 -26.21 -1.00 -20.94
N PHE A 294 -25.36 -0.27 -20.20
CA PHE A 294 -23.92 -0.42 -20.30
C PHE A 294 -23.44 -1.79 -19.82
N GLN A 295 -24.00 -2.30 -18.72
CA GLN A 295 -23.66 -3.61 -18.20
C GLN A 295 -24.12 -4.75 -19.10
N ASP A 296 -25.31 -4.65 -19.69
CA ASP A 296 -25.82 -5.65 -20.64
C ASP A 296 -24.90 -5.72 -21.87
N ASN A 297 -24.48 -4.57 -22.40
CA ASN A 297 -23.53 -4.49 -23.50
C ASN A 297 -22.14 -5.05 -23.11
N ALA A 298 -21.62 -4.69 -21.94
CA ALA A 298 -20.36 -5.21 -21.44
C ALA A 298 -20.42 -6.74 -21.23
N ALA A 299 -21.53 -7.28 -20.75
CA ALA A 299 -21.75 -8.71 -20.59
C ALA A 299 -21.82 -9.43 -21.95
N ALA A 300 -22.48 -8.84 -22.95
CA ALA A 300 -22.54 -9.38 -24.30
C ALA A 300 -21.17 -9.43 -24.99
N ILE A 301 -20.30 -8.45 -24.71
CA ILE A 301 -18.91 -8.47 -25.20
C ILE A 301 -18.10 -9.54 -24.47
N ARG A 302 -18.20 -9.61 -23.13
CA ARG A 302 -17.49 -10.62 -22.32
C ARG A 302 -17.85 -12.06 -22.69
N SER A 303 -19.10 -12.33 -23.06
CA SER A 303 -19.51 -13.69 -23.44
C SER A 303 -18.98 -14.13 -24.80
N GLN A 304 -18.57 -13.17 -25.64
CA GLN A 304 -18.09 -13.43 -27.01
C GLN A 304 -16.57 -13.29 -27.14
N VAL A 305 -15.95 -12.44 -26.31
CA VAL A 305 -14.51 -12.24 -26.27
C VAL A 305 -13.94 -13.13 -25.17
N ASP A 306 -13.31 -14.24 -25.57
CA ASP A 306 -12.73 -15.23 -24.65
C ASP A 306 -11.43 -14.70 -24.00
N THR A 307 -11.54 -13.66 -23.17
CA THR A 307 -10.43 -13.15 -22.36
C THR A 307 -10.86 -12.89 -20.93
N ARG A 308 -9.93 -13.17 -20.00
CA ARG A 308 -10.10 -12.91 -18.57
C ARG A 308 -9.82 -11.46 -18.21
N GLY A 309 -9.21 -10.69 -19.10
CA GLY A 309 -8.78 -9.31 -18.87
C GLY A 309 -9.82 -8.25 -19.21
N ILE A 310 -11.09 -8.41 -18.85
CA ILE A 310 -12.15 -7.42 -19.15
C ILE A 310 -12.72 -6.80 -17.86
N TYR A 311 -12.66 -5.47 -17.78
CA TYR A 311 -13.27 -4.71 -16.69
C TYR A 311 -14.16 -3.59 -17.23
N ALA A 312 -15.35 -3.41 -16.63
CA ALA A 312 -16.33 -2.41 -17.03
C ALA A 312 -16.43 -1.32 -15.96
N CYS A 313 -16.03 -0.10 -16.31
CA CYS A 313 -16.12 1.10 -15.50
C CYS A 313 -17.44 1.82 -15.82
N ASN A 314 -18.44 1.65 -14.95
CA ASN A 314 -19.78 2.21 -15.13
C ASN A 314 -19.76 3.73 -15.26
N SER A 315 -19.11 4.39 -14.30
CA SER A 315 -19.11 5.86 -14.19
C SER A 315 -18.51 6.55 -15.43
N GLY A 316 -17.54 5.91 -16.06
CA GLY A 316 -16.86 6.41 -17.26
C GLY A 316 -17.40 5.85 -18.57
N ARG A 317 -18.39 4.94 -18.53
CA ARG A 317 -18.87 4.14 -19.69
C ARG A 317 -17.71 3.50 -20.46
N ALA A 318 -16.70 3.03 -19.74
CA ALA A 318 -15.46 2.55 -20.31
C ALA A 318 -15.31 1.04 -20.08
N LEU A 319 -14.99 0.30 -21.13
CA LEU A 319 -14.66 -1.11 -21.10
C LEU A 319 -13.17 -1.26 -21.36
N VAL A 320 -12.43 -1.72 -20.36
CA VAL A 320 -10.99 -1.99 -20.47
C VAL A 320 -10.82 -3.47 -20.81
N ILE A 321 -10.12 -3.76 -21.90
CA ILE A 321 -9.92 -5.11 -22.40
C ILE A 321 -8.43 -5.33 -22.59
N ARG A 322 -7.95 -6.45 -22.06
CA ARG A 322 -6.64 -7.03 -22.33
C ARG A 322 -6.81 -8.35 -23.05
N GLY A 323 -6.07 -8.54 -24.14
CA GLY A 323 -6.07 -9.77 -24.90
C GLY A 323 -5.21 -9.69 -26.16
N THR A 324 -5.24 -10.76 -26.93
CA THR A 324 -4.55 -10.86 -28.22
C THR A 324 -5.11 -9.84 -29.22
N GLY A 325 -4.34 -9.55 -30.26
CA GLY A 325 -4.81 -8.68 -31.35
C GLY A 325 -6.15 -9.12 -31.96
N GLU A 326 -6.40 -10.44 -32.05
CA GLU A 326 -7.67 -10.98 -32.55
C GLU A 326 -8.83 -10.73 -31.58
N GLN A 327 -8.60 -10.94 -30.28
CA GLN A 327 -9.60 -10.68 -29.22
C GLN A 327 -9.97 -9.19 -29.17
N ILE A 328 -8.97 -8.31 -29.28
CA ILE A 328 -9.18 -6.86 -29.32
C ILE A 328 -9.94 -6.45 -30.58
N ALA A 329 -9.60 -6.99 -31.75
CA ALA A 329 -10.30 -6.69 -33.00
C ALA A 329 -11.74 -7.24 -33.00
N GLN A 330 -11.99 -8.37 -32.35
CA GLN A 330 -13.35 -8.88 -32.16
C GLN A 330 -14.16 -7.97 -31.23
N ALA A 331 -13.59 -7.57 -30.10
CA ALA A 331 -14.23 -6.64 -29.18
C ALA A 331 -14.58 -5.31 -29.86
N GLU A 332 -13.68 -4.76 -30.66
CA GLU A 332 -13.90 -3.52 -31.42
C GLU A 332 -15.08 -3.64 -32.40
N ARG A 333 -15.18 -4.76 -33.13
CA ARG A 333 -16.32 -5.01 -34.04
C ARG A 333 -17.65 -5.10 -33.30
N LEU A 334 -17.69 -5.83 -32.18
CA LEU A 334 -18.90 -5.96 -31.36
C LEU A 334 -19.32 -4.60 -30.77
N MET A 335 -18.35 -3.84 -30.29
CA MET A 335 -18.55 -2.48 -29.78
C MET A 335 -19.16 -1.56 -30.84
N GLN A 336 -18.62 -1.55 -32.06
CA GLN A 336 -19.16 -0.73 -33.15
C GLN A 336 -20.60 -1.11 -33.51
N GLN A 337 -20.93 -2.41 -33.53
CA GLN A 337 -22.28 -2.89 -33.79
C GLN A 337 -23.28 -2.46 -32.70
N LEU A 338 -22.89 -2.57 -31.43
CA LEU A 338 -23.71 -2.17 -30.30
C LEU A 338 -23.90 -0.65 -30.27
N ASP A 339 -22.83 0.12 -30.45
CA ASP A 339 -22.90 1.60 -30.45
C ASP A 339 -23.76 2.13 -31.60
N ALA A 340 -23.65 1.54 -32.80
CA ALA A 340 -24.53 1.87 -33.93
C ALA A 340 -26.01 1.58 -33.64
N THR A 341 -26.30 0.48 -32.94
CA THR A 341 -27.67 0.12 -32.52
C THR A 341 -28.22 1.14 -31.52
N LEU A 342 -27.40 1.56 -30.55
CA LEU A 342 -27.75 2.60 -29.57
C LEU A 342 -27.99 3.96 -30.21
N GLN A 343 -27.27 4.28 -31.29
CA GLN A 343 -27.51 5.49 -32.08
C GLN A 343 -28.80 5.42 -32.90
N ALA A 344 -29.13 4.27 -33.49
CA ALA A 344 -30.29 4.10 -34.36
C ALA A 344 -31.63 4.03 -33.60
N GLY A 345 -31.62 3.66 -32.32
CA GLY A 345 -32.79 3.72 -31.43
C GLY A 345 -33.14 5.13 -30.90
N LYS A 346 -32.63 6.19 -31.56
CA LYS A 346 -32.96 7.60 -31.31
C LYS A 346 -34.12 8.06 -32.18
#